data_AF-A0A810N8Q1-F1
#
_entry.id   AF-A0A810N8Q1-F1
#
_cell.length_a   1.000
_cell.length_b   1.000
_cell.length_c   1.000
_cell.angle_alpha   90.00
_cell.angle_beta   90.00
_cell.angle_gamma   90.00
#
_symmetry.space_group_name_H-M   'P 1'
#
loop_
_entity.id
_entity.type
_entity.pdbx_description
1 polymer ?
#
loop_
_entity_poly.entity_id
_entity_poly.type
_entity_poly.pdbx_seq_one_letter_code
_entity_poly.pdbx_strand_id
1 'polypeptide(L)' 'MRAAEPVNLGWIFRPDRADGGADHAGKQVHSVGRTLDTDGRIEVTLTDGARVRAYRREIVPG' A
#
# COMPACT_ATOMS: atom_id res chain seq x y z
N MET A 1 6.79 6.12 -33.66
CA MET A 1 6.24 5.16 -32.69
C MET A 1 6.46 5.76 -31.31
N ARG A 2 5.41 6.10 -30.55
CA ARG A 2 5.58 6.52 -29.14
C ARG A 2 6.04 5.30 -28.36
N ALA A 3 7.15 5.41 -27.64
CA ALA A 3 7.52 4.42 -26.65
C ALA A 3 6.35 4.30 -25.67
N ALA A 4 5.79 3.11 -25.51
CA ALA A 4 4.89 2.84 -24.40
C ALA A 4 5.75 2.98 -23.14
N GLU A 5 5.55 4.08 -22.40
CA GLU A 5 6.13 4.22 -21.08
C GLU A 5 5.72 2.98 -20.29
N PRO A 6 6.65 2.32 -19.56
CA PRO A 6 6.28 1.19 -18.73
C PRO A 6 5.18 1.68 -17.78
N VAL A 7 4.01 1.03 -17.86
CA VAL A 7 2.94 1.29 -16.90
C VAL A 7 3.55 1.00 -15.54
N ASN A 8 3.76 2.04 -14.74
CA ASN A 8 4.28 1.90 -13.40
C ASN A 8 3.12 1.30 -12.58
N LEU A 9 3.04 -0.03 -12.59
CA LEU A 9 2.09 -0.84 -11.82
C LEU A 9 2.48 -0.75 -10.34
N GLY A 10 2.34 0.45 -9.77
CA GLY A 10 2.56 0.71 -8.36
C GLY A 10 1.60 -0.12 -7.52
N TRP A 11 1.95 -0.36 -6.26
CA TRP A 11 1.04 -1.09 -5.38
C TRP A 11 -0.09 -0.19 -4.88
N ILE A 12 -1.24 -0.80 -4.58
CA ILE A 12 -2.43 -0.14 -4.03
C ILE A 12 -2.74 -0.74 -2.66
N PHE A 13 -3.08 0.12 -1.71
CA PHE A 13 -3.54 -0.31 -0.39
C PHE A 13 -5.03 -0.69 -0.44
N ARG A 14 -5.35 -1.94 -0.09
CA ARG A 14 -6.70 -2.54 -0.06
C ARG A 14 -6.90 -3.26 1.29
N PRO A 15 -7.26 -2.53 2.35
CA PRO A 15 -7.47 -3.13 3.66
C PRO A 15 -8.70 -4.03 3.70
N ASP A 16 -8.63 -5.10 4.50
CA ASP A 16 -9.76 -6.01 4.79
C ASP A 16 -10.73 -5.35 5.80
N ARG A 17 -11.22 -4.15 5.49
CA ARG A 17 -12.32 -3.37 6.13
C ARG A 17 -12.46 -3.32 7.68
N ALA A 18 -11.55 -3.83 8.51
CA ALA A 18 -11.78 -3.96 9.94
C ALA A 18 -11.09 -2.90 10.83
N ASP A 19 -9.89 -2.44 10.48
CA ASP A 19 -9.09 -1.61 11.40
C ASP A 19 -8.59 -0.32 10.75
N GLY A 20 -9.32 0.78 10.93
CA GLY A 20 -8.82 2.18 10.79
C GLY A 20 -8.21 2.63 9.45
N GLY A 21 -7.98 1.73 8.49
CA GLY A 21 -7.34 2.00 7.20
C GLY A 21 -8.31 2.24 6.07
N ALA A 22 -9.63 2.16 6.31
CA ALA A 22 -10.66 2.32 5.29
C ALA A 22 -10.56 3.68 4.57
N ASP A 23 -10.18 4.74 5.29
CA ASP A 23 -10.01 6.10 4.75
C ASP A 23 -8.84 6.20 3.75
N HIS A 24 -7.96 5.20 3.77
CA HIS A 24 -6.80 5.11 2.90
C HIS A 24 -6.96 4.05 1.79
N ALA A 25 -8.10 3.36 1.73
CA ALA A 25 -8.34 2.31 0.75
C ALA A 25 -8.29 2.86 -0.69
N GLY A 26 -7.61 2.13 -1.56
CA GLY A 26 -7.43 2.49 -2.97
C GLY A 26 -6.28 3.48 -3.23
N LYS A 27 -5.60 3.99 -2.19
CA LYS A 27 -4.44 4.86 -2.38
C LYS A 27 -3.22 4.07 -2.86
N GLN A 28 -2.40 4.71 -3.69
CA GLN A 28 -1.13 4.14 -4.11
C GLN A 28 -0.15 4.09 -2.95
N VAL A 29 0.63 3.02 -2.91
CA VAL A 29 1.71 2.80 -1.95
C VAL A 29 2.98 3.44 -2.50
N HIS A 30 3.57 4.31 -1.69
CA HIS A 30 4.87 4.90 -1.96
C HIS A 30 6.00 3.99 -1.50
N SER A 31 5.89 3.43 -0.28
CA SER A 31 6.91 2.54 0.27
C SER A 31 6.35 1.55 1.28
N VAL A 32 7.07 0.44 1.44
CA VAL A 32 6.74 -0.64 2.37
C VAL A 32 7.91 -0.88 3.32
N GLY A 33 7.61 -0.83 4.62
CA GLY A 33 8.54 -1.20 5.67
C GLY A 33 8.91 -2.69 5.63
N ARG A 34 10.15 -3.00 6.01
CA ARG A 34 10.67 -4.38 5.99
C ARG A 34 10.34 -5.16 7.25
N THR A 35 10.13 -4.46 8.37
CA THR A 35 9.94 -5.03 9.69
C THR A 35 8.45 -5.23 9.98
N LEU A 36 8.13 -6.36 10.59
CA LEU A 36 6.80 -6.67 11.10
C LEU A 36 6.68 -6.18 12.54
N ASP A 37 5.51 -5.67 12.93
CA ASP A 37 5.17 -5.45 14.33
C ASP A 37 4.73 -6.75 15.03
N THR A 38 4.33 -6.64 16.30
CA THR A 38 3.88 -7.77 17.13
C THR A 38 2.66 -8.49 16.58
N ASP A 39 1.85 -7.81 15.76
CA ASP A 39 0.62 -8.34 15.15
C ASP A 39 0.85 -8.84 13.72
N GLY A 40 2.11 -8.84 13.25
CA GLY A 40 2.50 -9.28 11.92
C GLY A 40 2.15 -8.28 10.81
N ARG A 41 1.98 -7.00 11.15
CA ARG A 41 1.72 -5.92 10.19
C ARG A 41 3.02 -5.18 9.85
N ILE A 42 3.06 -4.63 8.65
CA ILE A 42 4.14 -3.76 8.15
C ILE A 42 3.68 -2.30 8.17
N GLU A 43 4.63 -1.38 8.30
CA GLU A 43 4.35 0.03 8.00
C GLU A 43 4.29 0.25 6.49
N VAL A 44 3.28 0.98 6.03
CA VAL A 44 3.08 1.35 4.63
C VAL A 44 2.98 2.85 4.55
N THR A 45 3.82 3.48 3.74
CA THR A 45 3.68 4.90 3.40
C THR A 45 2.94 5.02 2.08
N LEU A 46 1.88 5.80 2.06
CA LEU A 46 1.06 6.07 0.88
C LEU A 46 1.58 7.30 0.14
N THR A 47 1.15 7.49 -1.10
CA THR A 47 1.61 8.62 -1.94
C THR A 47 1.19 9.99 -1.43
N ASP A 48 0.20 10.07 -0.54
CA ASP A 48 -0.19 11.30 0.17
C ASP A 48 0.64 11.56 1.45
N GLY A 49 1.63 10.71 1.73
CA GLY A 49 2.47 10.76 2.92
C GLY A 49 1.87 10.11 4.17
N ALA A 50 0.63 9.62 4.11
CA ALA A 50 0.02 8.92 5.23
C ALA A 50 0.75 7.60 5.51
N ARG A 51 0.87 7.25 6.80
CA ARG A 51 1.47 5.99 7.24
C ARG A 51 0.41 5.13 7.91
N VAL A 52 0.28 3.90 7.44
CA VAL A 52 -0.68 2.92 7.98
C VAL A 52 0.04 1.64 8.36
N ARG A 53 -0.54 0.88 9.30
CA ARG A 53 -0.12 -0.49 9.63
C ARG A 53 -1.03 -1.45 8.91
N ALA A 54 -0.46 -2.31 8.08
CA ALA A 54 -1.20 -3.20 7.19
C ALA A 54 -0.56 -4.59 7.11
N TYR A 55 -1.35 -5.60 6.83
CA TYR A 55 -0.83 -6.89 6.39
C TYR A 55 -0.32 -6.80 4.95
N ARG A 56 0.69 -7.61 4.61
CA ARG A 56 1.20 -7.68 3.23
C ARG A 56 0.12 -8.04 2.20
N ARG A 57 -0.89 -8.82 2.59
CA ARG A 57 -2.04 -9.18 1.73
C ARG A 57 -2.93 -7.99 1.36
N GLU A 58 -2.87 -6.91 2.14
CA GLU A 58 -3.62 -5.68 1.91
C GLU A 58 -2.88 -4.73 0.94
N ILE A 59 -1.76 -5.17 0.37
CA ILE A 59 -0.98 -4.44 -0.62
C ILE A 59 -1.02 -5.25 -1.91
N VAL A 60 -1.71 -4.74 -2.92
CA VAL A 60 -1.96 -5.46 -4.17
C VAL A 60 -1.34 -4.72 -5.36
N PRO A 61 -0.97 -5.41 -6.46
CA PRO A 61 -0.65 -4.74 -7.72
C PRO A 61 -1.79 -3.84 -8.18
N GLY A 62 -1.45 -2.64 -8.66
CA GLY A 62 -2.39 -1.67 -9.23
C GLY A 62 -2.62 -1.85 -10.72
#